data_AF-A0A2V9Z3H7-F1
#
_entry.id   AF-A0A2V9Z3H7-F1
#
_cell.length_a   1.000
_cell.length_b   1.000
_cell.length_c   1.000
_cell.angle_alpha   90.00
_cell.angle_beta   90.00
_cell.angle_gamma   90.00
#
_symmetry.space_group_name_H-M   'P 1'
#
loop_
_entity.id
_entity.type
_entity.pdbx_description
1 polymer ?
#
loop_
_entity_poly.entity_id
_entity_poly.type
_entity_poly.pdbx_seq_one_letter_code
_entity_poly.pdbx_strand_id
1 'polypeptide(L)'
;MAEEVYNNIELMKGKPATAVLPMMLAMRDLLGVDCNYCHTPHSWASDEKKAKPETRMMFHLTEFINNDLFAGKERVNCWTCHRGQPKAPAYPAPASPPPERRVAEMMMHLTDEQQGLPAMQVFKNIQSMKDVPAGQFPVIMSYFSRSLGVKCNYCHVNPFSSDEKPQKRMARKMLAMVSGVAKNFYGGGDTPIQCYNCHQGHPKPPEGTGL
;
A
#
# COMPACT_ATOMS: atom_id res chain seq x y z
N MET A 1 -6.16 -33.86 -3.99
CA MET A 1 -5.90 -32.40 -3.97
C MET A 1 -6.15 -31.83 -2.57
N ALA A 2 -5.75 -30.60 -2.27
CA ALA A 2 -5.84 -30.01 -0.93
C ALA A 2 -7.28 -30.01 -0.38
N GLU A 3 -8.26 -29.70 -1.22
CA GLU A 3 -9.69 -29.68 -0.90
C GLU A 3 -10.30 -31.07 -0.64
N GLU A 4 -9.63 -32.14 -1.05
CA GLU A 4 -10.06 -33.52 -0.76
C GLU A 4 -9.55 -33.99 0.60
N VAL A 5 -8.49 -33.37 1.13
CA VAL A 5 -7.82 -33.76 2.38
C VAL A 5 -8.19 -32.82 3.53
N TYR A 6 -8.38 -31.53 3.24
CA TYR A 6 -8.63 -30.50 4.23
C TYR A 6 -9.97 -29.81 4.01
N ASN A 7 -10.69 -29.58 5.10
CA ASN A 7 -11.93 -28.82 5.10
C ASN A 7 -11.64 -27.30 4.99
N ASN A 8 -12.54 -26.58 4.31
CA ASN A 8 -12.50 -25.12 4.19
C ASN A 8 -11.20 -24.55 3.56
N ILE A 9 -10.70 -25.23 2.52
CA ILE A 9 -9.64 -24.73 1.64
C ILE A 9 -10.26 -23.86 0.55
N GLU A 10 -9.88 -22.58 0.52
CA GLU A 10 -10.32 -21.63 -0.51
C GLU A 10 -9.19 -21.27 -1.48
N LEU A 11 -8.05 -20.81 -0.96
CA LEU A 11 -6.94 -20.29 -1.77
C LEU A 11 -6.08 -21.36 -2.45
N MET A 12 -6.04 -22.57 -1.89
CA MET A 12 -5.16 -23.66 -2.36
C MET A 12 -5.91 -24.79 -3.05
N LYS A 13 -7.15 -24.54 -3.53
CA LYS A 13 -7.90 -25.52 -4.31
C LYS A 13 -7.11 -25.94 -5.56
N GLY A 14 -7.14 -27.22 -5.88
CA GLY A 14 -6.40 -27.82 -7.01
C GLY A 14 -4.89 -27.93 -6.79
N LYS A 15 -4.35 -27.53 -5.62
CA LYS A 15 -2.94 -27.74 -5.26
C LYS A 15 -2.75 -29.09 -4.55
N PRO A 16 -1.53 -29.66 -4.58
CA PRO A 16 -1.21 -30.85 -3.78
C PRO A 16 -1.46 -30.57 -2.29
N ALA A 17 -2.03 -31.54 -1.57
CA ALA A 17 -2.27 -31.41 -0.13
C ALA A 17 -0.95 -31.17 0.65
N THR A 18 0.16 -31.71 0.15
CA THR A 18 1.52 -31.52 0.69
C THR A 18 2.00 -30.07 0.65
N ALA A 19 1.40 -29.20 -0.18
CA ALA A 19 1.77 -27.79 -0.28
C ALA A 19 1.13 -26.92 0.81
N VAL A 20 0.08 -27.41 1.49
CA VAL A 20 -0.68 -26.63 2.47
C VAL A 20 0.18 -26.26 3.67
N LEU A 21 0.86 -27.22 4.29
CA LEU A 21 1.67 -26.97 5.48
C LEU A 21 2.86 -26.02 5.20
N PRO A 22 3.66 -26.19 4.12
CA PRO A 22 4.69 -25.21 3.76
C PRO A 22 4.16 -23.78 3.62
N MET A 23 2.98 -23.61 3.00
CA MET A 23 2.36 -22.29 2.87
C MET A 23 1.97 -21.70 4.24
N MET A 24 1.44 -22.52 5.15
CA MET A 24 1.12 -22.07 6.51
C MET A 24 2.37 -21.66 7.28
N LEU A 25 3.48 -22.38 7.12
CA LEU A 25 4.77 -22.02 7.72
C LEU A 25 5.35 -20.73 7.13
N ALA A 26 5.23 -20.53 5.81
CA ALA A 26 5.63 -19.28 5.18
C ALA A 26 4.83 -18.09 5.73
N MET A 27 3.50 -18.22 5.87
CA MET A 27 2.66 -17.16 6.45
C MET A 27 3.04 -16.82 7.89
N ARG A 28 3.31 -17.85 8.71
CA ARG A 28 3.81 -17.69 10.07
C ARG A 28 5.05 -16.80 10.09
N ASP A 29 6.01 -17.08 9.22
CA ASP A 29 7.30 -16.39 9.18
C ASP A 29 7.19 -14.97 8.60
N LEU A 30 6.41 -14.79 7.52
CA LEU A 30 6.23 -13.48 6.88
C LEU A 30 5.45 -12.49 7.76
N LEU A 31 4.57 -12.99 8.64
CA LEU A 31 3.74 -12.19 9.56
C LEU A 31 4.29 -12.16 11.00
N GLY A 32 5.27 -13.02 11.33
CA GLY A 32 5.84 -13.11 12.68
C GLY A 32 4.82 -13.48 13.76
N VAL A 33 3.91 -14.39 13.42
CA VAL A 33 2.85 -14.88 14.32
C VAL A 33 3.04 -16.38 14.58
N ASP A 34 2.25 -16.96 15.48
CA ASP A 34 2.12 -18.42 15.59
C ASP A 34 0.84 -18.94 14.90
N CYS A 35 0.69 -20.27 14.82
CA CYS A 35 -0.47 -20.91 14.19
C CYS A 35 -1.80 -20.50 14.85
N ASN A 36 -1.80 -20.26 16.17
CA ASN A 36 -2.98 -19.93 16.94
C ASN A 36 -3.41 -18.47 16.73
N TYR A 37 -2.60 -17.63 16.08
CA TYR A 37 -3.05 -16.30 15.68
C TYR A 37 -4.24 -16.40 14.71
N CYS A 38 -4.15 -17.28 13.71
CA CYS A 38 -5.19 -17.48 12.71
C CYS A 38 -6.10 -18.68 13.00
N HIS A 39 -5.59 -19.75 13.60
CA HIS A 39 -6.35 -21.01 13.76
C HIS A 39 -6.79 -21.25 15.20
N THR A 40 -7.92 -21.94 15.35
CA THR A 40 -8.36 -22.49 16.64
C THR A 40 -7.80 -23.90 16.78
N PRO A 41 -7.05 -24.23 17.86
CA PRO A 41 -6.56 -25.59 18.10
C PRO A 41 -7.67 -26.62 17.99
N HIS A 42 -7.37 -27.76 17.36
CA HIS A 42 -8.33 -28.84 17.06
C HIS A 42 -9.51 -28.45 16.14
N SER A 43 -9.57 -27.21 15.66
CA SER A 43 -10.60 -26.71 14.75
C SER A 43 -9.98 -25.82 13.66
N TRP A 44 -8.99 -26.36 12.94
CA TRP A 44 -8.20 -25.65 11.93
C TRP A 44 -9.04 -25.08 10.76
N ALA A 45 -10.17 -25.73 10.46
CA ALA A 45 -11.10 -25.30 9.43
C ALA A 45 -12.02 -24.15 9.86
N SER A 46 -12.13 -23.84 11.16
CA SER A 46 -12.97 -22.75 11.68
C SER A 46 -12.49 -21.37 11.19
N ASP A 47 -13.45 -20.47 10.93
CA ASP A 47 -13.24 -19.06 10.58
C ASP A 47 -13.66 -18.12 11.72
N GLU A 48 -13.84 -18.64 12.93
CA GLU A 48 -14.20 -17.88 14.14
C GLU A 48 -13.18 -16.77 14.45
N LYS A 49 -11.88 -17.05 14.23
CA LYS A 49 -10.82 -16.05 14.38
C LYS A 49 -10.75 -15.17 13.14
N LYS A 50 -11.06 -13.89 13.30
CA LYS A 50 -11.05 -12.87 12.23
C LYS A 50 -9.79 -12.86 11.37
N ALA A 51 -8.63 -13.14 11.97
CA ALA A 51 -7.35 -13.17 11.27
C ALA A 51 -7.33 -14.13 10.07
N LYS A 52 -8.06 -15.26 10.11
CA LYS A 52 -8.10 -16.22 9.00
C LYS A 52 -8.86 -15.72 7.77
N PRO A 53 -10.13 -15.29 7.85
CA PRO A 53 -10.81 -14.68 6.70
C PRO A 53 -10.14 -13.38 6.25
N GLU A 54 -9.60 -12.56 7.17
CA GLU A 54 -8.80 -11.39 6.79
C GLU A 54 -7.56 -11.78 5.99
N THR A 55 -6.85 -12.85 6.38
CA THR A 55 -5.72 -13.39 5.63
C THR A 55 -6.14 -13.79 4.21
N ARG A 56 -7.31 -14.42 4.04
CA ARG A 56 -7.83 -14.76 2.69
C ARG A 56 -8.01 -13.52 1.83
N MET A 57 -8.58 -12.45 2.38
CA MET A 57 -8.69 -11.18 1.69
C MET A 57 -7.31 -10.61 1.31
N MET A 58 -6.33 -10.69 2.21
CA MET A 58 -4.97 -10.22 1.93
C MET A 58 -4.30 -10.97 0.78
N PHE A 59 -4.55 -12.27 0.61
CA PHE A 59 -4.07 -13.01 -0.56
C PHE A 59 -4.60 -12.41 -1.86
N HIS A 60 -5.91 -12.19 -1.95
CA HIS A 60 -6.52 -11.57 -3.12
C HIS A 60 -6.02 -10.14 -3.35
N LEU A 61 -5.74 -9.39 -2.28
CA LEU A 61 -5.13 -8.07 -2.37
C LEU A 61 -3.72 -8.13 -2.97
N THR A 62 -2.86 -9.03 -2.49
CA THR A 62 -1.50 -9.18 -3.04
C THR A 62 -1.53 -9.66 -4.49
N GLU A 63 -2.44 -10.58 -4.83
CA GLU A 63 -2.66 -11.04 -6.20
C GLU A 63 -3.12 -9.88 -7.11
N PHE A 64 -4.07 -9.06 -6.65
CA PHE A 64 -4.53 -7.88 -7.37
C PHE A 64 -3.37 -6.92 -7.68
N ILE A 65 -2.54 -6.60 -6.69
CA ILE A 65 -1.38 -5.72 -6.88
C ILE A 65 -0.37 -6.34 -7.86
N ASN A 66 -0.06 -7.62 -7.71
CA ASN A 66 0.90 -8.32 -8.57
C ASN A 66 0.41 -8.41 -10.02
N ASN A 67 -0.88 -8.63 -10.23
CA ASN A 67 -1.48 -8.67 -11.56
C ASN A 67 -1.51 -7.28 -12.21
N ASP A 68 -1.94 -6.25 -11.47
CA ASP A 68 -2.10 -4.88 -11.99
C ASP A 68 -0.75 -4.23 -12.35
N LEU A 69 0.25 -4.39 -11.49
CA LEU A 69 1.54 -3.68 -11.64
C LEU A 69 2.65 -4.51 -12.25
N PHE A 70 2.62 -5.84 -12.08
CA PHE A 70 3.77 -6.70 -12.35
C PHE A 70 3.46 -7.86 -13.31
N ALA A 71 2.32 -7.79 -14.02
CA ALA A 71 1.88 -8.81 -14.96
C ALA A 71 1.87 -10.22 -14.32
N GLY A 72 1.42 -10.29 -13.06
CA GLY A 72 1.32 -11.51 -12.28
C GLY A 72 2.62 -12.02 -11.69
N LYS A 73 3.75 -11.32 -11.89
CA LYS A 73 5.01 -11.66 -11.21
C LYS A 73 4.89 -11.32 -9.73
N GLU A 74 5.22 -12.27 -8.87
CA GLU A 74 5.20 -12.12 -7.42
C GLU A 74 6.31 -11.15 -6.96
N ARG A 75 5.99 -9.86 -6.95
CA ARG A 75 6.89 -8.78 -6.53
C ARG A 75 6.49 -8.19 -5.17
N VAL A 76 5.22 -8.33 -4.82
CA VAL A 76 4.65 -7.93 -3.53
C VAL A 76 4.15 -9.18 -2.84
N ASN A 77 4.61 -9.42 -1.61
CA ASN A 77 4.13 -10.50 -0.75
C ASN A 77 3.79 -9.93 0.64
N CYS A 78 3.41 -10.82 1.57
CA CYS A 78 3.02 -10.41 2.92
C CYS A 78 4.13 -9.59 3.60
N TRP A 79 5.40 -10.00 3.46
CA TRP A 79 6.52 -9.32 4.11
C TRP A 79 6.74 -7.91 3.57
N THR A 80 6.50 -7.65 2.28
CA THR A 80 6.64 -6.30 1.68
C THR A 80 5.99 -5.22 2.56
N CYS A 81 4.79 -5.50 3.08
CA CYS A 81 4.05 -4.62 3.97
C CYS A 81 4.27 -4.94 5.45
N HIS A 82 4.17 -6.22 5.84
CA HIS A 82 4.07 -6.64 7.25
C HIS A 82 5.40 -6.72 7.98
N ARG A 83 6.50 -7.02 7.28
CA ARG A 83 7.85 -7.15 7.86
C ARG A 83 7.93 -8.03 9.11
N GLY A 84 7.28 -9.19 9.07
CA GLY A 84 7.26 -10.10 10.22
C GLY A 84 6.44 -9.56 11.39
N GLN A 85 5.44 -8.70 11.13
CA GLN A 85 4.48 -8.25 12.14
C GLN A 85 3.04 -8.46 11.66
N PRO A 86 2.10 -8.86 12.54
CA PRO A 86 0.71 -9.07 12.17
C PRO A 86 0.03 -7.79 11.65
N LYS A 87 0.51 -6.62 12.07
CA LYS A 87 0.05 -5.31 11.58
C LYS A 87 1.19 -4.60 10.87
N ALA A 88 0.95 -4.16 9.63
CA ALA A 88 1.94 -3.40 8.89
C ALA A 88 2.28 -2.08 9.62
N PRO A 89 3.57 -1.69 9.69
CA PRO A 89 3.98 -0.46 10.33
C PRO A 89 3.42 0.74 9.57
N ALA A 90 2.69 1.60 10.27
CA ALA A 90 2.19 2.85 9.73
C ALA A 90 3.33 3.89 9.63
N TYR A 91 3.16 4.89 8.76
CA TYR A 91 4.03 6.06 8.79
C TYR A 91 3.89 6.75 10.15
N PRO A 92 4.98 7.05 10.88
CA PRO A 92 4.88 7.76 12.14
C PRO A 92 4.30 9.16 11.90
N ALA A 93 3.09 9.39 12.39
CA ALA A 93 2.47 10.71 12.36
C ALA A 93 3.35 11.67 13.20
N PRO A 94 3.73 12.85 12.68
CA PRO A 94 4.43 13.84 13.49
C PRO A 94 3.56 14.25 14.68
N ALA A 95 4.15 14.40 15.86
CA ALA A 95 3.45 14.77 17.09
C ALA A 95 2.74 16.14 16.99
N SER A 96 3.19 17.01 16.09
CA SER A 96 2.52 18.26 15.73
C SER A 96 2.80 18.57 14.26
N PRO A 97 1.92 18.20 13.32
CA PRO A 97 2.09 18.62 11.93
C PRO A 97 2.04 20.15 11.88
N PRO A 98 2.96 20.83 11.16
CA PRO A 98 2.79 22.25 10.91
C PRO A 98 1.42 22.47 10.25
N PRO A 99 0.69 23.57 10.58
CA PRO A 99 -0.59 23.86 9.95
C PRO A 99 -0.45 23.75 8.43
N GLU A 100 -1.32 22.98 7.77
CA GLU A 100 -1.22 22.70 6.32
C GLU A 100 -1.07 23.99 5.50
N ARG A 101 -1.75 25.07 5.95
CA ARG A 101 -1.65 26.42 5.40
C ARG A 101 -0.23 26.98 5.37
N ARG A 102 0.56 26.82 6.44
CA ARG A 102 1.94 27.29 6.49
C ARG A 102 2.85 26.51 5.55
N VAL A 103 2.62 25.20 5.39
CA VAL A 103 3.40 24.39 4.44
C VAL A 103 3.10 24.83 3.00
N ALA A 104 1.84 25.10 2.70
CA ALA A 104 1.42 25.54 1.37
C ALA A 104 1.95 26.93 1.00
N GLU A 105 1.87 27.87 1.94
CA GLU A 105 2.43 29.21 1.80
C GLU A 105 3.96 29.16 1.62
N MET A 106 4.67 28.39 2.45
CA MET A 106 6.14 28.32 2.40
C MET A 106 6.67 27.59 1.16
N MET A 107 6.01 26.52 0.72
CA MET A 107 6.52 25.67 -0.37
C MET A 107 6.06 26.11 -1.76
N MET A 108 4.87 26.71 -1.86
CA MET A 108 4.26 27.04 -3.14
C MET A 108 3.69 28.47 -3.22
N HIS A 109 3.86 29.29 -2.17
CA HIS A 109 3.43 30.68 -2.12
C HIS A 109 1.94 30.88 -2.47
N LEU A 110 1.08 29.95 -2.04
CA LEU A 110 -0.35 30.01 -2.31
C LEU A 110 -1.05 31.05 -1.43
N THR A 111 -1.94 31.84 -2.04
CA THR A 111 -2.87 32.71 -1.30
C THR A 111 -3.94 31.87 -0.58
N ASP A 112 -4.61 32.45 0.42
CA ASP A 112 -5.71 31.79 1.14
C ASP A 112 -6.83 31.32 0.20
N GLU A 113 -7.16 32.13 -0.82
CA GLU A 113 -8.12 31.77 -1.86
C GLU A 113 -7.65 30.55 -2.64
N GLN A 114 -6.41 30.57 -3.14
CA GLN A 114 -5.85 29.45 -3.90
C GLN A 114 -5.83 28.15 -3.10
N GLN A 115 -5.54 28.22 -1.80
CA GLN A 115 -5.48 27.02 -0.94
C GLN A 115 -6.81 26.26 -0.89
N GLY A 116 -7.94 26.96 -0.98
CA GLY A 116 -9.28 26.36 -0.97
C GLY A 116 -9.75 25.81 -2.32
N LEU A 117 -9.10 26.18 -3.42
CA LEU A 117 -9.45 25.71 -4.76
C LEU A 117 -8.96 24.28 -4.99
N PRO A 118 -9.63 23.49 -5.86
CA PRO A 118 -9.11 22.21 -6.32
C PRO A 118 -7.72 22.34 -6.93
N ALA A 119 -6.82 21.39 -6.62
CA ALA A 119 -5.44 21.38 -7.07
C ALA A 119 -5.32 21.51 -8.60
N MET A 120 -6.25 20.93 -9.37
CA MET A 120 -6.26 21.05 -10.83
C MET A 120 -6.52 22.46 -11.37
N GLN A 121 -7.12 23.35 -10.58
CA GLN A 121 -7.37 24.74 -10.96
C GLN A 121 -6.16 25.63 -10.68
N VAL A 122 -5.33 25.26 -9.69
CA VAL A 122 -4.16 26.04 -9.26
C VAL A 122 -2.87 25.55 -9.93
N PHE A 123 -2.69 24.24 -10.08
CA PHE A 123 -1.47 23.64 -10.60
C PHE A 123 -1.64 23.06 -12.00
N LYS A 124 -0.57 23.13 -12.81
CA LYS A 124 -0.55 22.58 -14.17
C LYS A 124 -0.26 21.07 -14.16
N ASN A 125 -0.93 20.33 -15.06
CA ASN A 125 -0.73 18.90 -15.30
C ASN A 125 -0.99 18.01 -14.06
N ILE A 126 -2.05 18.32 -13.31
CA ILE A 126 -2.58 17.44 -12.25
C ILE A 126 -3.42 16.33 -12.88
N GLN A 127 -2.90 15.10 -12.80
CA GLN A 127 -3.57 13.91 -13.37
C GLN A 127 -4.19 13.02 -12.29
N SER A 128 -3.66 13.09 -11.07
CA SER A 128 -4.15 12.38 -9.88
C SER A 128 -4.43 13.42 -8.79
N MET A 129 -5.38 13.17 -7.89
CA MET A 129 -5.74 14.09 -6.79
C MET A 129 -6.21 15.47 -7.29
N LYS A 130 -7.05 15.49 -8.33
CA LYS A 130 -7.53 16.71 -8.99
C LYS A 130 -8.36 17.59 -8.07
N ASP A 131 -9.20 16.96 -7.25
CA ASP A 131 -10.19 17.62 -6.39
C ASP A 131 -9.66 17.88 -4.97
N VAL A 132 -8.43 17.48 -4.69
CA VAL A 132 -7.77 17.78 -3.40
C VAL A 132 -7.56 19.29 -3.29
N PRO A 133 -7.83 19.92 -2.14
CA PRO A 133 -7.54 21.33 -1.93
C PRO A 133 -6.08 21.66 -2.24
N ALA A 134 -5.80 22.73 -2.98
CA ALA A 134 -4.44 23.07 -3.41
C ALA A 134 -3.51 23.33 -2.21
N GLY A 135 -4.04 23.79 -1.07
CA GLY A 135 -3.28 23.92 0.18
C GLY A 135 -2.82 22.57 0.77
N GLN A 136 -3.53 21.48 0.49
CA GLN A 136 -3.15 20.15 0.97
C GLN A 136 -2.12 19.46 0.06
N PHE A 137 -2.05 19.87 -1.22
CA PHE A 137 -1.16 19.26 -2.20
C PHE A 137 0.32 19.24 -1.79
N PRO A 138 0.93 20.32 -1.25
CA PRO A 138 2.32 20.32 -0.79
C PRO A 138 2.58 19.37 0.39
N VAL A 139 1.59 19.21 1.27
CA VAL A 139 1.66 18.28 2.40
C VAL A 139 1.72 16.83 1.89
N ILE A 140 0.88 16.50 0.90
CA ILE A 140 0.89 15.19 0.24
C ILE A 140 2.23 14.94 -0.47
N MET A 141 2.77 15.92 -1.19
CA MET A 141 4.06 15.78 -1.86
C MET A 141 5.21 15.56 -0.87
N SER A 142 5.16 16.23 0.29
CA SER A 142 6.09 16.01 1.41
C SER A 142 5.97 14.59 1.96
N TYR A 143 4.75 14.09 2.14
CA TYR A 143 4.49 12.71 2.56
C TYR A 143 5.09 11.68 1.59
N PHE A 144 4.95 11.87 0.27
CA PHE A 144 5.57 10.99 -0.72
C PHE A 144 7.09 11.01 -0.63
N SER A 145 7.68 12.21 -0.57
CA SER A 145 9.13 12.38 -0.46
C SER A 145 9.69 11.64 0.76
N ARG A 146 9.00 11.75 1.91
CA ARG A 146 9.39 11.08 3.15
C ARG A 146 9.17 9.56 3.09
N SER A 147 8.05 9.11 2.53
CA SER A 147 7.72 7.69 2.41
C SER A 147 8.69 6.93 1.50
N LEU A 148 9.23 7.61 0.49
CA LEU A 148 10.20 7.05 -0.46
C LEU A 148 11.65 7.41 -0.11
N GLY A 149 11.90 8.26 0.88
CA GLY A 149 13.23 8.74 1.25
C GLY A 149 13.95 9.53 0.14
N VAL A 150 13.20 10.30 -0.64
CA VAL A 150 13.71 11.07 -1.79
C VAL A 150 13.42 12.55 -1.67
N LYS A 151 14.09 13.36 -2.49
CA LYS A 151 13.82 14.80 -2.65
C LYS A 151 12.93 15.07 -3.86
N CYS A 152 12.36 16.27 -3.96
CA CYS A 152 11.43 16.66 -5.03
C CYS A 152 12.00 16.44 -6.44
N ASN A 153 13.29 16.69 -6.65
CA ASN A 153 13.99 16.53 -7.93
C ASN A 153 14.19 15.06 -8.36
N TYR A 154 13.83 14.10 -7.51
CA TYR A 154 13.72 12.70 -7.89
C TYR A 154 12.58 12.47 -8.89
N CYS A 155 11.46 13.19 -8.70
CA CYS A 155 10.27 13.09 -9.55
C CYS A 155 10.10 14.29 -10.48
N HIS A 156 10.49 15.50 -10.06
CA HIS A 156 10.21 16.74 -10.78
C HIS A 156 11.47 17.34 -11.45
N VAL A 157 11.22 18.06 -12.54
CA VAL A 157 12.14 19.03 -13.15
C VAL A 157 11.44 20.39 -13.16
N ASN A 158 12.11 21.47 -13.55
CA ASN A 158 11.46 22.78 -13.75
C ASN A 158 11.06 22.92 -15.23
N PRO A 159 9.78 23.19 -15.57
CA PRO A 159 8.62 23.33 -14.68
C PRO A 159 8.15 21.99 -14.09
N PHE A 160 7.65 22.02 -12.84
CA PHE A 160 7.20 20.83 -12.07
C PHE A 160 6.06 20.06 -12.76
N SER A 161 5.33 20.72 -13.66
CA SER A 161 4.31 20.13 -14.51
C SER A 161 4.88 19.16 -15.56
N SER A 162 6.16 19.23 -15.88
CA SER A 162 6.82 18.32 -16.81
C SER A 162 6.74 16.86 -16.34
N ASP A 163 6.55 15.96 -17.29
CA ASP A 163 6.53 14.52 -17.08
C ASP A 163 7.80 13.84 -17.62
N GLU A 164 8.87 14.60 -17.86
CA GLU A 164 10.15 14.10 -18.38
C GLU A 164 10.69 12.92 -17.57
N LYS A 165 10.73 13.06 -16.23
CA LYS A 165 11.20 12.01 -15.32
C LYS A 165 10.19 10.86 -15.21
N PRO A 166 10.56 9.61 -15.53
CA PRO A 166 9.65 8.46 -15.47
C PRO A 166 9.09 8.18 -14.06
N GLN A 167 9.81 8.60 -13.00
CA GLN A 167 9.42 8.45 -11.60
C GLN A 167 8.05 9.09 -11.32
N LYS A 168 7.75 10.26 -11.90
CA LYS A 168 6.46 10.93 -11.73
C LYS A 168 5.31 10.13 -12.35
N ARG A 169 5.52 9.55 -13.53
CA ARG A 169 4.53 8.67 -14.17
C ARG A 169 4.33 7.39 -13.36
N MET A 170 5.40 6.82 -12.80
CA MET A 170 5.31 5.67 -11.91
C MET A 170 4.53 5.99 -10.64
N ALA A 171 4.78 7.15 -10.02
CA ALA A 171 4.04 7.58 -8.84
C ALA A 171 2.53 7.67 -9.10
N ARG A 172 2.10 8.14 -10.29
CA ARG A 172 0.68 8.12 -10.68
C ARG A 172 0.10 6.70 -10.77
N LYS A 173 0.87 5.74 -11.28
CA LYS A 173 0.46 4.33 -11.29
C LYS A 173 0.30 3.78 -9.87
N MET A 174 1.21 4.13 -8.96
CA MET A 174 1.10 3.74 -7.54
C MET A 174 -0.14 4.33 -6.89
N LEU A 175 -0.49 5.60 -7.18
CA LEU A 175 -1.72 6.21 -6.69
C LEU A 175 -2.96 5.48 -7.22
N ALA A 176 -2.97 5.13 -8.51
CA ALA A 176 -4.06 4.35 -9.10
C ALA A 176 -4.19 2.97 -8.44
N MET A 177 -3.07 2.30 -8.16
CA MET A 177 -3.06 1.03 -7.41
C MET A 177 -3.66 1.20 -6.02
N VAL A 178 -3.23 2.20 -5.24
CA VAL A 178 -3.78 2.46 -3.88
C VAL A 178 -5.28 2.76 -3.94
N SER A 179 -5.73 3.57 -4.89
CA SER A 179 -7.17 3.84 -5.09
C SER A 179 -7.94 2.59 -5.52
N GLY A 180 -7.34 1.74 -6.36
CA GLY A 180 -7.89 0.45 -6.74
C GLY A 180 -8.05 -0.48 -5.54
N VAL A 181 -7.04 -0.53 -4.66
CA VAL A 181 -7.10 -1.29 -3.42
C VAL A 181 -8.23 -0.78 -2.52
N ALA A 182 -8.29 0.54 -2.30
CA ALA A 182 -9.36 1.17 -1.50
C ALA A 182 -10.75 0.77 -2.01
N LYS A 183 -10.95 0.85 -3.33
CA LYS A 183 -12.22 0.53 -3.98
C LYS A 183 -12.58 -0.96 -3.87
N ASN A 184 -11.63 -1.85 -4.18
CA ASN A 184 -11.92 -3.28 -4.31
C ASN A 184 -11.93 -4.03 -2.97
N PHE A 185 -11.22 -3.54 -1.95
CA PHE A 185 -11.03 -4.26 -0.68
C PHE A 185 -11.53 -3.50 0.56
N TYR A 186 -11.75 -2.18 0.46
CA TYR A 186 -12.11 -1.32 1.59
C TYR A 186 -13.35 -0.44 1.34
N GLY A 187 -14.19 -0.80 0.37
CA GLY A 187 -15.46 -0.11 0.10
C GLY A 187 -15.33 1.30 -0.50
N GLY A 188 -14.15 1.66 -1.01
CA GLY A 188 -13.90 2.94 -1.70
C GLY A 188 -13.61 4.14 -0.79
N GLY A 189 -13.61 3.94 0.53
CA GLY A 189 -13.17 4.94 1.50
C GLY A 189 -11.66 4.95 1.72
N ASP A 190 -11.23 5.33 2.92
CA ASP A 190 -9.82 5.30 3.30
C ASP A 190 -9.28 3.87 3.32
N THR A 191 -8.13 3.67 2.67
CA THR A 191 -7.38 2.42 2.77
C THR A 191 -6.29 2.55 3.84
N PRO A 192 -6.07 1.52 4.67
CA PRO A 192 -4.94 1.48 5.59
C PRO A 192 -3.60 1.33 4.86
N ILE A 193 -3.61 1.04 3.55
CA ILE A 193 -2.41 0.89 2.73
C ILE A 193 -1.90 2.25 2.29
N GLN A 194 -0.73 2.60 2.79
CA GLN A 194 -0.02 3.83 2.48
C GLN A 194 1.35 3.53 1.87
N CYS A 195 1.96 4.55 1.24
CA CYS A 195 3.25 4.44 0.56
C CYS A 195 4.33 3.83 1.47
N TYR A 196 4.36 4.25 2.73
CA TYR A 196 5.37 3.82 3.69
C TYR A 196 5.29 2.34 4.05
N ASN A 197 4.10 1.72 4.06
CA ASN A 197 3.97 0.31 4.44
C ASN A 197 4.87 -0.58 3.58
N CYS A 198 4.96 -0.28 2.27
CA CYS A 198 5.84 -0.99 1.34
C CYS A 198 7.23 -0.36 1.26
N HIS A 199 7.31 0.96 1.05
CA HIS A 199 8.54 1.64 0.67
C HIS A 199 9.51 1.88 1.84
N GLN A 200 9.00 2.15 3.03
CA GLN A 200 9.79 2.32 4.26
C GLN A 200 10.98 3.30 4.13
N GLY A 201 10.80 4.40 3.39
CA GLY A 201 11.87 5.37 3.16
C GLY A 201 12.82 4.99 2.02
N HIS A 202 12.46 4.03 1.16
CA HIS A 202 13.22 3.66 -0.02
C HIS A 202 12.46 3.94 -1.33
N PRO A 203 13.14 4.39 -2.40
CA PRO A 203 12.50 4.70 -3.67
C PRO A 203 11.90 3.48 -4.38
N LYS A 204 12.35 2.28 -4.00
CA LYS A 204 11.78 0.99 -4.37
C LYS A 204 11.56 0.20 -3.09
N PRO A 205 10.44 -0.55 -2.94
CA PRO A 205 10.30 -1.46 -1.82
C PRO A 205 11.50 -2.43 -1.81
N PRO A 206 12.16 -2.64 -0.66
CA PRO A 206 13.21 -3.64 -0.58
C PRO A 206 12.62 -5.00 -0.94
N GLU A 207 13.35 -5.76 -1.75
CA GLU A 207 12.96 -7.14 -2.06
C GLU A 207 13.01 -7.92 -0.74
N GLY A 208 11.87 -8.49 -0.33
CA GLY A 208 11.89 -9.49 0.72
C GLY A 208 12.79 -10.63 0.27
N THR A 209 13.66 -11.13 1.14
CA THR A 209 14.38 -12.37 0.87
C THR A 209 13.34 -13.41 0.51
N GLY A 210 13.33 -13.83 -0.76
CA GLY A 210 12.33 -14.77 -1.27
C GLY A 210 12.27 -16.01 -0.38
N LEU A 211 11.09 -16.29 0.15
CA LEU A 211 10.69 -17.63 0.52
C LEU A 211 9.96 -18.23 -0.69
#